data_AF-A0A653X2R8-F1
#
_entry.id   AF-A0A653X2R8-F1
#
_cell.length_a   1.000
_cell.length_b   1.000
_cell.length_c   1.000
_cell.angle_alpha   90.00
_cell.angle_beta   90.00
_cell.angle_gamma   90.00
#
_symmetry.space_group_name_H-M   'P 1'
#
loop_
_entity.id
_entity.type
_entity.pdbx_description
1 polymer ?
#
loop_
_entity_poly.entity_id
_entity_poly.type
_entity_poly.pdbx_seq_one_letter_code
_entity_poly.pdbx_strand_id
1 'polypeptide(L)'
;MPKKKSVKKSAREFIEHANELQQFVAGPAQGLSDQQNSWCHDYAVIRLYREFEQMMLAAIVGAINNSTATISSTTGVEFPKHLTDEVCEYLVLGGSYFDFKGRDGLIKTLKKFVPDNHYLITIIKKEKYKQILEQLSASEIMPPMKAPSLNGPF
;
A
#
# COMPACT_ATOMS: atom_id res chain seq x y z
N MET A 1 -25.66 6.71 -7.63
CA MET A 1 -24.42 6.91 -8.41
C MET A 1 -23.27 6.33 -7.61
N PRO A 2 -22.38 5.53 -8.21
CA PRO A 2 -21.16 5.08 -7.54
C PRO A 2 -20.35 6.30 -7.08
N LYS A 3 -19.99 6.36 -5.79
CA LYS A 3 -19.18 7.47 -5.26
C LYS A 3 -17.74 7.27 -5.71
N LYS A 4 -17.10 8.35 -6.17
CA LYS A 4 -15.69 8.31 -6.54
C LYS A 4 -14.81 8.08 -5.32
N LYS A 5 -13.84 7.16 -5.40
CA LYS A 5 -12.86 6.98 -4.32
C LYS A 5 -12.03 8.25 -4.13
N SER A 6 -11.99 8.76 -2.90
CA SER A 6 -11.27 9.99 -2.58
C SER A 6 -9.84 9.67 -2.16
N VAL A 7 -8.89 9.78 -3.09
CA VAL A 7 -7.45 9.62 -2.80
C VAL A 7 -6.98 10.61 -1.72
N LYS A 8 -7.56 11.82 -1.69
CA LYS A 8 -7.28 12.83 -0.65
C LYS A 8 -7.74 12.39 0.74
N LYS A 9 -8.80 11.58 0.86
CA LYS A 9 -9.21 11.01 2.14
C LYS A 9 -8.18 9.97 2.60
N SER A 10 -7.82 9.03 1.74
CA SER A 10 -6.86 7.98 2.06
C SER A 10 -5.47 8.53 2.42
N ALA A 11 -5.02 9.59 1.75
CA ALA A 11 -3.76 10.26 2.11
C ALA A 11 -3.83 10.93 3.50
N ARG A 12 -4.98 11.46 3.90
CA ARG A 12 -5.17 12.04 5.24
C ARG A 12 -5.18 10.97 6.32
N GLU A 13 -5.91 9.87 6.07
CA GLU A 13 -5.96 8.70 6.97
C GLU A 13 -4.56 8.11 7.17
N PHE A 14 -3.77 7.97 6.10
CA PHE A 14 -2.37 7.53 6.21
C PHE A 14 -1.53 8.43 7.12
N ILE A 15 -1.64 9.75 6.96
CA ILE A 15 -0.91 10.72 7.80
C ILE A 15 -1.36 10.63 9.26
N GLU A 16 -2.67 10.53 9.50
CA GLU A 16 -3.25 10.37 10.83
C GLU A 16 -2.72 9.12 11.52
N HIS A 17 -2.82 7.96 10.88
CA HIS A 17 -2.30 6.70 11.42
C HIS A 17 -0.78 6.72 11.61
N ALA A 18 -0.03 7.34 10.69
CA ALA A 18 1.42 7.49 10.85
C ALA A 18 1.77 8.33 12.09
N ASN A 19 1.01 9.40 12.36
CA ASN A 19 1.18 10.22 13.56
C ASN A 19 0.81 9.45 14.83
N GLU A 20 -0.26 8.66 14.81
CA GLU A 20 -0.65 7.77 15.93
C GLU A 20 0.45 6.76 16.24
N LEU A 21 1.06 6.15 15.22
CA LEU A 21 2.17 5.22 15.39
C LEU A 21 3.42 5.92 15.95
N GLN A 22 3.69 7.14 15.50
CA GLN A 22 4.77 7.95 16.05
C GLN A 22 4.54 8.26 17.54
N GLN A 23 3.31 8.61 17.92
CA GLN A 23 2.95 8.84 19.32
C GLN A 23 3.02 7.55 20.15
N PHE A 24 2.60 6.41 19.58
CA PHE A 24 2.67 5.10 20.21
C PHE A 24 4.10 4.73 20.61
N VAL A 25 5.08 4.94 19.72
CA VAL A 25 6.49 4.63 20.01
C VAL A 25 7.21 5.74 20.78
N ALA A 26 6.68 6.96 20.80
CA ALA A 26 7.24 8.09 21.56
C ALA A 26 6.71 8.18 23.01
N GLY A 27 5.61 7.48 23.33
CA GLY A 27 5.02 7.45 24.65
C GLY A 27 5.99 6.90 25.70
N PRO A 28 5.88 7.33 26.98
CA PRO A 28 6.76 6.83 28.02
C PRO A 28 6.53 5.33 28.22
N ALA A 29 7.54 4.54 27.91
CA ALA A 29 7.63 3.09 28.10
C ALA A 29 7.66 2.66 29.58
N GLN A 30 6.86 3.29 30.43
CA GLN A 30 6.85 3.01 31.86
C GLN A 30 6.43 1.55 32.09
N GLY A 31 7.37 0.75 32.60
CA GLY A 31 7.14 -0.66 32.92
C GLY A 31 7.46 -1.65 31.80
N LEU A 32 7.95 -1.20 30.63
CA LEU A 32 8.43 -2.11 29.57
C LEU A 32 9.93 -2.36 29.69
N SER A 33 10.35 -3.58 29.39
CA SER A 33 11.75 -3.92 29.17
C SER A 33 12.25 -3.37 27.83
N ASP A 34 13.56 -3.28 27.66
CA ASP A 34 14.18 -2.87 26.39
C ASP A 34 13.73 -3.74 25.21
N GLN A 35 13.55 -5.05 25.44
CA GLN A 35 13.07 -5.97 24.42
C GLN A 35 11.61 -5.68 24.03
N GLN A 36 10.75 -5.40 25.00
CA GLN A 36 9.36 -5.04 24.74
C GLN A 36 9.27 -3.71 23.98
N ASN A 37 10.12 -2.74 24.32
CA ASN A 37 10.24 -1.49 23.57
C ASN A 37 10.67 -1.73 22.12
N SER A 38 11.65 -2.60 21.87
CA SER A 38 12.04 -2.97 20.51
C SER A 38 10.87 -3.55 19.72
N TRP A 39 10.06 -4.43 20.33
CA TRP A 39 8.88 -5.00 19.66
C TRP A 39 7.82 -3.95 19.32
N CYS A 40 7.65 -2.92 20.15
CA CYS A 40 6.76 -1.79 19.85
C CYS A 40 7.23 -1.04 18.59
N HIS A 41 8.54 -0.82 18.44
CA HIS A 41 9.10 -0.21 17.24
C HIS A 41 8.92 -1.11 16.00
N ASP A 42 9.21 -2.41 16.12
CA ASP A 42 9.01 -3.36 15.01
C ASP A 42 7.55 -3.39 14.55
N TYR A 43 6.62 -3.45 15.49
CA TYR A 43 5.18 -3.38 15.22
C TYR A 43 4.81 -2.07 14.51
N ALA A 44 5.30 -0.93 15.00
CA ALA A 44 4.99 0.36 14.40
C ALA A 44 5.51 0.48 12.96
N VAL A 45 6.70 -0.07 12.68
CA VAL A 45 7.26 -0.11 11.33
C VAL A 45 6.41 -0.98 10.40
N ILE A 46 6.05 -2.19 10.82
CA ILE A 46 5.17 -3.09 10.04
C ILE A 46 3.82 -2.43 9.79
N ARG A 47 3.24 -1.79 10.81
CA ARG A 47 1.95 -1.12 10.66
C ARG A 47 2.03 0.08 9.72
N LEU A 48 3.08 0.89 9.82
CA LEU A 48 3.30 2.02 8.91
C LEU A 48 3.41 1.58 7.45
N TYR A 49 4.13 0.49 7.19
CA TYR A 49 4.23 -0.09 5.85
C TYR A 49 2.85 -0.53 5.33
N ARG A 50 2.08 -1.25 6.15
CA ARG A 50 0.71 -1.67 5.79
C ARG A 50 -0.21 -0.48 5.50
N GLU A 51 -0.17 0.58 6.29
CA GLU A 51 -0.96 1.79 6.04
C GLU A 51 -0.56 2.46 4.71
N PHE A 52 0.74 2.42 4.37
CA PHE A 52 1.22 2.92 3.09
C PHE A 52 0.75 2.06 1.90
N GLU A 53 0.76 0.74 2.02
CA GLU A 53 0.21 -0.17 1.01
C GLU A 53 -1.27 0.11 0.74
N GLN A 54 -2.06 0.30 1.80
CA GLN A 54 -3.49 0.63 1.69
C GLN A 54 -3.71 1.99 1.01
N MET A 55 -2.91 3.00 1.35
CA MET A 55 -2.96 4.30 0.69
C MET A 55 -2.61 4.18 -0.80
N MET A 56 -1.58 3.40 -1.15
CA MET A 56 -1.19 3.18 -2.55
C MET A 56 -2.24 2.40 -3.35
N LEU A 57 -2.83 1.36 -2.76
CA LEU A 57 -3.96 0.65 -3.35
C LEU A 57 -5.13 1.61 -3.60
N ALA A 58 -5.50 2.42 -2.62
CA ALA A 58 -6.56 3.43 -2.76
C ALA A 58 -6.24 4.46 -3.86
N ALA A 59 -4.97 4.84 -4.03
CA ALA A 59 -4.54 5.75 -5.09
C ALA A 59 -4.69 5.11 -6.49
N ILE A 60 -4.36 3.84 -6.65
CA ILE A 60 -4.53 3.10 -7.91
C ILE A 60 -6.01 2.92 -8.22
N VAL A 61 -6.78 2.41 -7.26
CA VAL A 61 -8.23 2.25 -7.38
C VAL A 61 -8.90 3.57 -7.74
N GLY A 62 -8.51 4.66 -7.06
CA GLY A 62 -8.99 6.00 -7.37
C GLY A 62 -8.61 6.48 -8.78
N ALA A 63 -7.42 6.14 -9.29
CA ALA A 63 -7.04 6.48 -10.66
C ALA A 63 -7.92 5.77 -11.70
N ILE A 64 -8.16 4.46 -11.51
CA ILE A 64 -9.00 3.64 -12.40
C ILE A 64 -10.47 4.07 -12.32
N ASN A 65 -10.99 4.21 -11.10
CA ASN A 65 -12.38 4.59 -10.83
C ASN A 65 -12.74 5.98 -11.37
N ASN A 66 -11.80 6.93 -11.29
CA ASN A 66 -12.00 8.27 -11.83
C ASN A 66 -11.97 8.33 -13.36
N SER A 67 -11.22 7.42 -14.01
CA SER A 67 -11.13 7.32 -15.45
C SER A 67 -10.72 5.91 -15.88
N THR A 68 -11.67 5.14 -16.39
CA THR A 68 -11.42 3.77 -16.87
C THR A 68 -10.54 3.73 -18.13
N ALA A 69 -10.46 4.84 -18.88
CA ALA A 69 -9.50 5.01 -19.96
C ALA A 69 -8.03 4.86 -19.49
N THR A 70 -7.75 5.14 -18.22
CA THR A 70 -6.43 4.94 -17.61
C THR A 70 -5.99 3.48 -17.69
N ILE A 71 -6.85 2.55 -17.24
CA ILE A 71 -6.53 1.13 -17.30
C ILE A 71 -6.66 0.60 -18.73
N SER A 72 -7.64 1.05 -19.51
CA SER A 72 -7.80 0.60 -20.91
C SER A 72 -6.58 0.92 -21.77
N SER A 73 -6.01 2.12 -21.63
CA SER A 73 -4.79 2.50 -22.36
C SER A 73 -3.55 1.73 -21.90
N THR A 74 -3.55 1.20 -20.68
CA THR A 74 -2.44 0.44 -20.12
C THR A 74 -2.52 -1.04 -20.49
N THR A 75 -3.72 -1.62 -20.48
CA THR A 75 -3.93 -3.06 -20.71
C THR A 75 -4.38 -3.41 -22.13
N GLY A 76 -4.86 -2.44 -22.91
CA GLY A 76 -5.48 -2.67 -24.23
C GLY A 76 -6.89 -3.28 -24.16
N VAL A 77 -7.47 -3.41 -22.96
CA VAL A 77 -8.81 -3.97 -22.75
C VAL A 77 -9.83 -2.84 -22.63
N GLU A 78 -10.95 -2.94 -23.32
CA GLU A 78 -12.04 -1.98 -23.13
C GLU A 78 -12.84 -2.28 -21.85
N PHE A 79 -13.00 -1.26 -21.03
CA PHE A 79 -13.81 -1.31 -19.81
C PHE A 79 -15.05 -0.44 -19.95
N PRO A 80 -16.15 -0.78 -19.25
CA PRO A 80 -17.29 0.13 -19.10
C PRO A 80 -16.85 1.51 -18.62
N LYS A 81 -17.64 2.54 -18.95
CA LYS A 81 -17.37 3.94 -18.55
C LYS A 81 -17.28 4.13 -17.03
N HIS A 82 -17.95 3.26 -16.28
CA HIS A 82 -18.01 3.31 -14.83
C HIS A 82 -17.69 1.94 -14.24
N LEU A 83 -16.72 1.89 -13.35
CA LEU A 83 -16.40 0.74 -12.52
C LEU A 83 -16.57 1.15 -11.06
N THR A 84 -17.15 0.28 -10.24
CA THR A 84 -17.25 0.54 -8.79
C THR A 84 -15.87 0.41 -8.15
N ASP A 85 -15.74 0.90 -6.92
CA ASP A 85 -14.49 0.83 -6.17
C ASP A 85 -14.06 -0.64 -5.96
N GLU A 86 -15.02 -1.52 -5.68
CA GLU A 86 -14.81 -2.96 -5.47
C GLU A 86 -14.31 -3.65 -6.73
N VAL A 87 -14.86 -3.29 -7.90
CA VAL A 87 -14.38 -3.84 -9.18
C VAL A 87 -12.98 -3.34 -9.49
N CYS A 88 -12.72 -2.05 -9.28
CA CYS A 88 -11.38 -1.48 -9.46
C CYS A 88 -10.36 -2.12 -8.51
N GLU A 89 -10.76 -2.38 -7.26
CA GLU A 89 -9.92 -3.05 -6.27
C GLU A 89 -9.65 -4.50 -6.67
N TYR A 90 -10.67 -5.23 -7.12
CA TYR A 90 -10.50 -6.58 -7.64
C TYR A 90 -9.56 -6.62 -8.85
N LEU A 91 -9.63 -5.64 -9.76
CA LEU A 91 -8.71 -5.54 -10.90
C LEU A 91 -7.25 -5.35 -10.47
N VAL A 92 -7.01 -4.66 -9.36
CA VAL A 92 -5.66 -4.43 -8.82
C VAL A 92 -5.15 -5.64 -8.05
N LEU A 93 -6.01 -6.26 -7.23
CA LEU A 93 -5.65 -7.34 -6.32
C LEU A 93 -5.66 -8.72 -6.97
N GLY A 94 -6.57 -8.97 -7.91
CA GLY A 94 -6.79 -10.30 -8.49
C GLY A 94 -7.13 -11.37 -7.44
N GLY A 95 -7.70 -10.99 -6.30
CA GLY A 95 -7.95 -11.87 -5.15
C GLY A 95 -6.75 -12.11 -4.22
N SER A 96 -5.64 -11.41 -4.43
CA SER A 96 -4.43 -11.48 -3.58
C SER A 96 -4.26 -10.23 -2.73
N TYR A 97 -3.23 -10.20 -1.88
CA TYR A 97 -2.83 -9.01 -1.13
C TYR A 97 -2.06 -8.03 -2.04
N PHE A 98 -2.23 -6.72 -1.80
CA PHE A 98 -1.46 -5.69 -2.51
C PHE A 98 -0.09 -5.54 -1.88
N ASP A 99 0.97 -5.86 -2.62
CA ASP A 99 2.35 -5.79 -2.15
C ASP A 99 3.31 -5.38 -3.28
N PHE A 100 4.47 -4.83 -2.91
CA PHE A 100 5.54 -4.42 -3.80
C PHE A 100 6.90 -4.30 -3.10
N LYS A 101 7.98 -4.61 -3.82
CA LYS A 101 9.36 -4.54 -3.30
C LYS A 101 10.07 -3.26 -3.64
N GLY A 102 10.42 -2.44 -2.65
CA GLY A 102 11.18 -1.23 -2.95
C GLY A 102 10.35 -0.17 -3.67
N ARG A 103 10.99 0.96 -3.94
CA ARG A 103 10.42 1.98 -4.83
C ARG A 103 10.26 1.45 -6.25
N ASP A 104 11.23 0.68 -6.74
CA ASP A 104 11.21 0.16 -8.11
C ASP A 104 10.10 -0.88 -8.30
N GLY A 105 9.84 -1.73 -7.30
CA GLY A 105 8.69 -2.63 -7.30
C GLY A 105 7.38 -1.86 -7.28
N LEU A 106 7.27 -0.79 -6.47
CA LEU A 106 6.08 0.07 -6.49
C LEU A 106 5.84 0.67 -7.88
N ILE A 107 6.88 1.19 -8.52
CA ILE A 107 6.79 1.75 -9.88
C ILE A 107 6.35 0.67 -10.88
N LYS A 108 6.93 -0.53 -10.81
CA LYS A 108 6.52 -1.67 -11.66
C LYS A 108 5.07 -2.05 -11.44
N THR A 109 4.60 -2.06 -10.19
CA THR A 109 3.21 -2.34 -9.85
C THR A 109 2.28 -1.26 -10.41
N LEU A 110 2.60 0.02 -10.23
CA LEU A 110 1.80 1.14 -10.77
C LEU A 110 1.65 1.05 -12.30
N LYS A 111 2.74 0.76 -13.01
CA LYS A 111 2.76 0.65 -14.48
C LYS A 111 1.85 -0.45 -15.05
N LYS A 112 1.37 -1.39 -14.22
CA LYS A 112 0.37 -2.39 -14.64
C LYS A 112 -1.02 -1.79 -14.81
N PHE A 113 -1.28 -0.65 -14.17
CA PHE A 113 -2.63 -0.09 -14.02
C PHE A 113 -2.76 1.34 -14.54
N VAL A 114 -1.65 2.08 -14.62
CA VAL A 114 -1.63 3.46 -15.09
C VAL A 114 -0.51 3.67 -16.13
N PRO A 115 -0.69 4.58 -17.10
CA PRO A 115 0.32 4.85 -18.13
C PRO A 115 1.57 5.51 -17.54
N ASP A 116 2.69 5.37 -18.25
CA ASP A 116 4.02 5.80 -17.78
C ASP A 116 4.14 7.28 -17.40
N ASN A 117 3.33 8.14 -18.00
CA ASN A 117 3.28 9.58 -17.74
C ASN A 117 2.29 9.97 -16.62
N HIS A 118 1.63 9.01 -15.98
CA HIS A 118 0.64 9.26 -14.94
C HIS A 118 1.28 9.91 -13.70
N TYR A 119 0.55 10.83 -13.05
CA TYR A 119 1.07 11.64 -11.95
C TYR A 119 1.58 10.80 -10.77
N LEU A 120 0.98 9.63 -10.50
CA LEU A 120 1.44 8.71 -9.45
C LEU A 120 2.87 8.24 -9.70
N ILE A 121 3.17 7.84 -10.94
CA ILE A 121 4.53 7.42 -11.33
C ILE A 121 5.48 8.61 -11.21
N THR A 122 5.08 9.77 -11.71
CA THR A 122 5.88 11.01 -11.64
C THR A 122 6.23 11.40 -10.20
N ILE A 123 5.28 11.27 -9.26
CA ILE A 123 5.51 11.59 -7.85
C ILE A 123 6.46 10.58 -7.19
N ILE A 124 6.20 9.28 -7.35
CA ILE A 124 7.03 8.21 -6.76
C ILE A 124 8.47 8.26 -7.30
N LYS A 125 8.66 8.68 -8.56
CA LYS A 125 9.97 8.90 -9.18
C LYS A 125 10.72 10.14 -8.72
N LYS A 126 10.17 10.99 -7.84
CA LYS A 126 10.94 12.12 -7.30
C LYS A 126 12.06 11.61 -6.38
N GLU A 127 13.28 12.09 -6.60
CA GLU A 127 14.47 11.54 -5.92
C GLU A 127 14.46 11.79 -4.41
N LYS A 128 13.85 12.91 -3.98
CA LYS A 128 13.65 13.21 -2.56
C LYS A 128 12.86 12.15 -1.77
N TYR A 129 12.12 11.28 -2.45
CA TYR A 129 11.37 10.20 -1.80
C TYR A 129 12.07 8.84 -1.89
N LYS A 130 13.16 8.72 -2.66
CA LYS A 130 13.80 7.43 -2.94
C LYS A 130 14.17 6.69 -1.66
N GLN A 131 14.99 7.32 -0.83
CA GLN A 131 15.50 6.69 0.37
C GLN A 131 14.38 6.27 1.33
N ILE A 132 13.40 7.14 1.56
CA ILE A 132 12.29 6.87 2.48
C ILE A 132 11.42 5.73 1.95
N LEU A 133 11.14 5.68 0.64
CA LEU A 133 10.35 4.61 0.05
C LEU A 133 11.09 3.26 0.12
N GLU A 134 12.40 3.25 -0.13
CA GLU A 134 13.21 2.04 0.04
C GLU A 134 13.17 1.56 1.49
N GLN A 135 13.39 2.45 2.47
CA GLN A 135 13.34 2.13 3.89
C GLN A 135 11.97 1.60 4.33
N LEU A 136 10.90 2.21 3.85
CA LEU A 136 9.52 1.83 4.20
C LEU A 136 9.24 0.38 3.74
N SER A 137 9.66 0.03 2.53
CA SER A 137 9.47 -1.32 1.95
C SER A 137 10.52 -2.36 2.35
N ALA A 138 11.66 -1.95 2.93
CA ALA A 138 12.68 -2.87 3.41
C ALA A 138 12.20 -3.71 4.61
N SER A 139 11.06 -3.37 5.19
CA SER A 139 10.47 -4.04 6.35
C SER A 139 9.70 -5.33 5.99
N GLU A 140 9.61 -5.69 4.70
CA GLU A 140 9.06 -6.97 4.21
C GLU A 140 9.90 -8.20 4.64
N ILE A 141 10.99 -8.02 5.40
CA ILE A 141 11.82 -9.10 5.98
C ILE A 141 11.12 -9.76 7.21
N MET A 142 9.79 -9.85 7.20
CA MET A 142 9.11 -10.97 7.85
C MET A 142 8.40 -11.74 6.75
N PRO A 143 8.97 -12.86 6.26
CA PRO A 143 8.26 -13.71 5.32
C PRO A 143 6.92 -14.12 5.93
N PRO A 144 5.85 -14.30 5.13
CA PRO A 144 4.61 -14.83 5.65
C PRO A 144 4.93 -16.12 6.40
N MET A 145 4.64 -16.15 7.69
CA MET A 145 4.71 -17.40 8.45
C MET A 145 3.81 -18.39 7.71
N LYS A 146 4.41 -19.35 7.02
CA LYS A 146 3.66 -20.49 6.48
C LYS A 146 2.94 -21.08 7.68
N ALA A 147 1.61 -21.04 7.65
CA ALA A 147 0.81 -21.76 8.62
C ALA A 147 1.33 -23.21 8.63
N PRO A 148 1.63 -23.80 9.80
CA PRO A 148 2.05 -25.18 9.85
C PRO A 148 0.97 -26.02 9.17
N SER A 149 1.38 -26.76 8.14
CA SER A 149 0.48 -27.69 7.44
C SER A 149 -0.06 -28.66 8.48
N LEU A 150 -1.37 -28.67 8.68
CA LEU A 150 -2.08 -29.63 9.53
C LEU A 150 -2.14 -31.04 8.90
N ASN A 151 -1.07 -31.45 8.23
CA ASN A 151 -0.90 -32.78 7.66
C ASN A 151 0.24 -33.50 8.39
N GLY A 152 0.05 -33.77 9.68
CA GLY A 152 0.78 -34.79 10.42
C GLY A 152 -0.20 -35.93 10.72
N PRO A 153 0.18 -37.21 10.56
CA PRO A 153 -0.73 -38.32 10.77
C PRO A 153 -0.99 -38.46 12.28
N PHE A 154 -2.24 -38.35 12.67
CA PHE A 154 -2.78 -39.01 13.86
C PHE A 154 -3.79 -40.04 13.40
#